data_AF-A0A822FM64-F1
#
_entry.id   AF-A0A822FM64-F1
#
_cell.length_a   1.000
_cell.length_b   1.000
_cell.length_c   1.000
_cell.angle_alpha   90.00
_cell.angle_beta   90.00
_cell.angle_gamma   90.00
#
_symmetry.space_group_name_H-M   'P 1'
#
loop_
_entity.id
_entity.type
_entity.pdbx_description
1 polymer ?
#
loop_
_entity_poly.entity_id
_entity_poly.type
_entity_poly.pdbx_seq_one_letter_code
_entity_poly.pdbx_strand_id
1 'polypeptide(L)' 'MVERFNATFVPQLAKLQDREHNNWDEYLLPIVFAYNTGIHATTQYSPYQLQFGREPRLPTDEPSTSFIFNKPN' A
#
# COMPACT_ATOMS: atom_id res chain seq x y z
N MET A 1 16.15 -0.60 3.29
CA MET A 1 14.69 -0.39 3.15
C MET A 1 14.02 -0.19 4.51
N VAL A 2 14.34 -1.04 5.51
CA VAL A 2 13.72 -1.01 6.85
C VAL A 2 13.84 0.34 7.56
N GLU A 3 15.01 0.99 7.54
CA GLU A 3 15.20 2.29 8.20
C GLU A 3 14.33 3.40 7.57
N ARG A 4 14.21 3.41 6.24
CA ARG A 4 13.35 4.36 5.52
C ARG A 4 11.87 4.07 5.74
N PHE A 5 11.50 2.79 5.85
CA PHE A 5 10.16 2.39 6.24
C PHE A 5 9.84 2.89 7.64
N ASN A 6 10.70 2.60 8.63
CA ASN A 6 10.51 3.04 10.01
C ASN A 6 10.44 4.56 10.14
N ALA A 7 11.25 5.31 9.37
CA ALA A 7 11.24 6.76 9.36
C ALA A 7 9.90 7.38 8.89
N THR A 8 9.15 6.68 8.04
CA THR A 8 7.81 7.11 7.57
C THR A 8 6.70 6.51 8.43
N PHE A 9 6.84 5.26 8.83
CA PHE A 9 5.86 4.48 9.57
C PHE A 9 5.61 5.03 10.98
N VAL A 10 6.67 5.30 11.74
CA VAL A 10 6.58 5.80 13.12
C VAL A 10 5.80 7.12 13.22
N PRO A 11 6.08 8.15 12.40
CA PRO A 11 5.30 9.39 12.46
C PRO A 11 3.88 9.25 11.91
N GLN A 12 3.60 8.32 10.98
CA GLN A 12 2.22 8.03 10.57
C GLN A 12 1.42 7.40 11.70
N LEU A 13 2.01 6.42 12.41
CA LEU A 13 1.39 5.77 13.55
C LEU A 13 1.13 6.77 14.68
N ALA A 14 2.12 7.61 15.01
CA ALA A 14 1.99 8.64 16.04
C ALA A 14 0.91 9.69 15.74
N LYS A 15 0.56 9.91 14.47
CA LYS A 15 -0.52 10.81 14.05
C LYS A 15 -1.90 10.19 14.15
N LEU A 16 -2.00 8.87 13.97
CA LEU A 16 -3.27 8.15 13.89
C LEU A 16 -3.67 7.54 15.23
N GLN A 17 -2.70 7.16 16.07
CA GLN A 17 -2.94 6.65 17.40
C GLN A 17 -3.63 7.71 18.27
N ASP A 18 -4.71 7.30 18.93
CA ASP A 18 -5.33 8.08 19.99
C ASP A 18 -4.48 8.00 21.27
N ARG A 19 -4.18 9.16 21.86
CA ARG A 19 -3.27 9.25 23.02
C ARG A 19 -3.90 8.71 24.29
N GLU A 20 -5.23 8.64 24.37
CA GLU A 20 -5.95 8.12 25.54
C GLU A 20 -6.29 6.62 25.39
N HIS A 21 -6.60 6.16 24.19
CA HIS A 21 -7.11 4.81 23.95
C HIS A 21 -6.04 3.80 23.49
N ASN A 22 -4.81 4.23 23.20
CA ASN A 22 -3.68 3.38 22.82
C ASN A 22 -4.01 2.34 21.72
N ASN A 23 -4.82 2.73 20.74
CA ASN A 23 -5.34 1.90 19.66
C ASN A 23 -4.39 1.81 18.46
N TRP A 24 -3.08 1.84 18.71
CA TRP A 24 -2.05 1.84 17.67
C TRP A 24 -2.05 0.55 16.85
N ASP A 25 -2.46 -0.57 17.45
CA ASP A 25 -2.51 -1.88 16.80
C ASP A 25 -3.54 -1.93 15.66
N GLU A 26 -4.67 -1.24 15.81
CA GLU A 26 -5.70 -1.13 14.77
C GLU A 26 -5.19 -0.40 13.52
N TYR A 27 -4.23 0.52 13.69
CA TYR A 27 -3.66 1.29 12.59
C TYR A 27 -2.46 0.63 11.91
N LEU A 28 -1.92 -0.46 12.44
CA LEU A 28 -0.75 -1.14 11.84
C LEU A 28 -1.02 -1.57 10.40
N LEU A 29 -2.09 -2.34 10.19
CA LEU A 29 -2.47 -2.87 8.88
C LEU A 29 -2.75 -1.77 7.84
N PRO A 30 -3.58 -0.74 8.12
CA PRO A 30 -3.86 0.30 7.15
C PRO A 30 -2.62 1.15 6.83
N ILE A 31 -1.75 1.45 7.80
CA ILE A 31 -0.52 2.21 7.53
C ILE A 31 0.44 1.41 6.64
N VAL A 32 0.64 0.12 6.93
CA VAL A 32 1.48 -0.76 6.12
C VAL A 32 0.93 -0.88 4.70
N PHE A 33 -0.39 -1.01 4.56
CA PHE A 33 -1.05 -1.04 3.25
C PHE A 33 -0.83 0.25 2.47
N ALA A 34 -1.05 1.40 3.10
CA ALA A 34 -0.84 2.72 2.48
C ALA A 34 0.63 2.94 2.08
N TYR A 35 1.57 2.51 2.92
CA TYR A 35 3.01 2.58 2.60
C TYR A 35 3.36 1.70 1.39
N ASN A 36 2.91 0.44 1.38
CA ASN A 36 3.27 -0.50 0.31
C ASN A 36 2.67 -0.13 -1.04
N THR A 37 1.49 0.49 -1.05
CA THR A 37 0.75 0.82 -2.28
C THR A 37 0.95 2.26 -2.74
N GLY A 38 1.36 3.16 -1.84
CA GLY A 38 1.60 4.57 -2.14
C GLY A 38 2.84 4.79 -3.01
N ILE A 39 2.71 5.65 -4.01
CA ILE A 39 3.83 6.08 -4.85
C ILE A 39 4.71 7.06 -4.07
N HIS A 40 6.00 6.74 -3.94
CA HIS A 40 6.96 7.63 -3.29
C HIS A 40 7.45 8.70 -4.28
N ALA A 41 7.40 9.97 -3.88
CA ALA A 41 7.77 11.10 -4.74
C ALA A 41 9.21 11.02 -5.30
N THR A 42 10.16 10.46 -4.54
CA THR A 42 11.55 10.35 -4.97
C THR A 42 11.78 9.26 -6.01
N THR A 43 11.08 8.13 -5.88
CA THR A 43 11.29 6.96 -6.74
C THR A 43 10.26 6.87 -7.85
N GLN A 44 9.14 7.59 -7.76
CA GLN A 44 7.96 7.47 -8.65
C GLN A 44 7.37 6.05 -8.70
N TYR A 45 7.79 5.17 -7.78
CA TYR A 45 7.32 3.80 -7.64
C TYR A 45 6.86 3.53 -6.21
N SER A 46 5.90 2.62 -6.07
CA SER A 46 5.54 2.09 -4.76
C SER A 46 6.59 1.10 -4.24
N PRO A 47 6.77 0.96 -2.91
CA PRO A 47 7.62 -0.06 -2.33
C PRO A 47 7.26 -1.47 -2.81
N TYR A 48 5.96 -1.74 -3.02
CA TYR A 48 5.49 -3.00 -3.59
C TYR A 48 6.01 -3.22 -5.02
N GLN A 49 5.95 -2.22 -5.88
CA GLN A 49 6.53 -2.30 -7.23
C GLN A 49 8.04 -2.54 -7.18
N LEU A 50 8.75 -1.87 -6.30
CA LEU A 50 10.20 -2.06 -6.16
C LEU A 50 10.57 -3.46 -5.68
N GLN A 51 9.74 -4.07 -4.84
CA GLN A 51 10.01 -5.40 -4.27
C GLN A 51 9.54 -6.55 -5.17
N PHE A 52 8.41 -6.39 -5.86
CA PHE A 52 7.78 -7.46 -6.65
C PHE A 52 7.80 -7.24 -8.17
N GLY A 53 8.25 -6.07 -8.63
CA GLY A 53 8.32 -5.74 -10.06
C GLY A 53 6.98 -5.56 -10.75
N ARG A 54 5.87 -5.48 -10.00
CA ARG A 54 4.51 -5.33 -10.54
C ARG A 54 3.69 -4.35 -9.69
N GLU A 55 2.66 -3.77 -10.28
CA GLU A 55 1.76 -2.87 -9.56
C GLU A 55 0.94 -3.63 -8.49
N PRO A 56 0.72 -3.04 -7.31
CA PRO A 56 -0.16 -3.62 -6.32
C PRO A 56 -1.61 -3.62 -6.83
N ARG A 57 -2.25 -4.79 -6.83
CA ARG A 57 -3.70 -4.87 -7.10
C ARG A 57 -4.46 -4.44 -5.86
N LEU A 58 -5.14 -3.31 -5.95
CA LEU A 58 -5.95 -2.78 -4.87
C LEU A 58 -7.33 -3.47 -4.87
N PRO A 59 -7.99 -3.63 -3.72
CA PRO A 59 -9.37 -4.12 -3.68
C PRO A 59 -10.36 -3.25 -4.46
N THR A 60 -10.02 -1.98 -4.67
CA THR A 60 -10.76 -1.01 -5.47
C THR A 60 -10.45 -1.10 -6.97
N ASP A 61 -9.39 -1.82 -7.36
CA ASP A 61 -9.06 -2.05 -8.77
C ASP A 61 -10.16 -2.93 -9.38
N GLU A 62 -10.86 -2.38 -10.38
CA GLU A 62 -11.91 -3.11 -11.09
C GLU A 62 -11.24 -4.33 -11.76
N PRO A 63 -11.70 -5.56 -11.52
CA PRO A 63 -11.14 -6.70 -12.23
C PRO A 63 -11.32 -6.42 -13.71
N SER A 64 -10.22 -6.35 -14.46
CA SER A 64 -10.19 -6.10 -15.90
C SER A 64 -11.11 -7.09 -16.60
N THR A 65 -12.39 -6.76 -16.71
CA THR A 65 -13.42 -7.62 -17.27
C THR A 65 -13.45 -7.33 -18.76
N SER A 66 -12.35 -7.67 -19.41
CA SER A 66 -12.27 -7.86 -20.85
C SER A 66 -11.49 -9.14 -21.11
N PHE A 67 -11.94 -10.24 -20.49
CA PHE A 67 -11.77 -11.54 -21.10
C PHE A 67 -12.64 -11.55 -22.37
N ILE A 68 -12.16 -10.92 -23.43
CA ILE A 68 -12.75 -11.01 -24.76
C ILE A 68 -12.52 -12.45 -25.21
N PHE A 69 -13.47 -13.32 -24.91
CA PHE A 69 -13.53 -14.65 -25.51
C PHE A 69 -13.89 -14.45 -26.99
N ASN A 70 -12.88 -14.23 -27.82
CA ASN A 70 -13.06 -14.22 -29.27
C ASN A 70 -13.40 -15.66 -29.68
N LYS A 71 -14.69 -15.96 -29.76
CA LYS A 71 -15.20 -17.23 -30.26
C LYS A 71 -14.67 -17.40 -31.70
N PRO A 72 -13.83 -18.40 -31.99
CA PRO A 72 -13.48 -18.68 -33.37
C PRO A 72 -14.75 -19.12 -34.12
N ASN A 73 -14.94 -18.54 -35.31
CA ASN A 73 -16.00 -18.88 -36.27
C ASN A 73 -16.01 -20.37 -36.59
#